data_AF-A0A257BB23-F1
#
_entry.id   AF-A0A257BB23-F1
#
_cell.length_a   1.000
_cell.length_b   1.000
_cell.length_c   1.000
_cell.angle_alpha   90.00
_cell.angle_beta   90.00
_cell.angle_gamma   90.00
#
_symmetry.space_group_name_H-M   'P 1'
#
loop_
_entity.id
_entity.type
_entity.pdbx_description
1 polymer ?
#
loop_
_entity_poly.entity_id
_entity_poly.type
_entity_poly.pdbx_seq_one_letter_code
_entity_poly.pdbx_strand_id
1 'polypeptide(L)'
;MNLATLLKTAVVGGCLLVSACGDAPRPVSSKATAPAAGGYGASPQAQPPADQPAPPSGQAAPKYGDPVTDENFLKLLKPETAALAEKARKLQESYAAAPQDAALKGRLVAAKVAYGNALRDLGQAGPRIYYPAALRMYRQALALDADNKEASEKKKEIEMIYQSMGRPIPE
;
A
#
# COMPACT_ATOMS: atom_id res chain seq x y z
N MET A 1 -11.64 -15.62 45.53
CA MET A 1 -13.03 -15.94 45.90
C MET A 1 -13.90 -14.99 45.09
N ASN A 2 -14.75 -15.33 44.11
CA ASN A 2 -15.36 -16.56 43.57
C ASN A 2 -15.27 -16.49 42.02
N LEU A 3 -14.95 -17.53 41.24
CA LEU A 3 -15.61 -18.82 40.98
C LEU A 3 -16.96 -18.72 40.24
N ALA A 4 -16.93 -19.28 39.02
CA ALA A 4 -18.00 -19.97 38.29
C ALA A 4 -19.05 -19.17 37.50
N THR A 5 -19.00 -19.33 36.16
CA THR A 5 -20.10 -19.66 35.22
C THR A 5 -19.40 -19.91 33.86
N LEU A 6 -18.90 -21.10 33.46
CA LEU A 6 -19.51 -22.43 33.22
C LEU A 6 -20.85 -22.29 32.46
N LEU A 7 -21.17 -22.91 31.32
CA LEU A 7 -20.57 -23.84 30.35
C LEU A 7 -21.71 -24.13 29.34
N LYS A 8 -21.36 -24.63 28.13
CA LYS A 8 -22.18 -25.48 27.22
C LYS A 8 -23.40 -24.77 26.58
N THR A 9 -23.83 -25.03 25.34
CA THR A 9 -24.00 -26.28 24.58
C THR A 9 -24.35 -25.83 23.14
N ALA A 10 -23.57 -26.12 22.08
CA ALA A 10 -23.52 -27.33 21.25
C ALA A 10 -24.61 -27.44 20.16
N VAL A 11 -24.20 -27.99 19.00
CA VAL A 11 -24.96 -28.88 18.08
C VAL A 11 -26.03 -28.16 17.21
N VAL A 12 -26.31 -28.45 15.94
CA VAL A 12 -25.86 -29.33 14.84
C VAL A 12 -26.65 -28.85 13.61
N GLY A 13 -26.15 -29.14 12.41
CA GLY A 13 -27.05 -29.56 11.33
C GLY A 13 -27.33 -28.52 10.25
N GLY A 14 -26.98 -28.88 9.03
CA GLY A 14 -27.40 -28.13 7.85
C GLY A 14 -26.67 -28.51 6.57
N CYS A 15 -26.47 -29.81 6.33
CA CYS A 15 -26.12 -30.30 5.00
C CYS A 15 -27.40 -30.27 4.14
N LEU A 16 -27.44 -29.43 3.10
CA LEU A 16 -28.40 -29.57 2.00
C LEU A 16 -27.66 -29.38 0.68
N LEU A 17 -27.49 -30.51 0.01
CA LEU A 17 -27.15 -30.68 -1.38
C LEU A 17 -28.25 -30.08 -2.26
N VAL A 18 -27.89 -29.26 -3.24
CA VAL A 18 -28.59 -29.21 -4.53
C VAL A 18 -27.57 -29.20 -5.65
N SER A 19 -27.61 -30.30 -6.41
CA SER A 19 -26.98 -30.50 -7.69
C SER A 19 -27.55 -29.54 -8.75
N ALA A 20 -26.67 -28.97 -9.57
CA ALA A 20 -27.01 -28.57 -10.93
C ALA A 20 -25.84 -28.94 -11.84
N CYS A 21 -25.91 -30.14 -12.41
CA CYS A 21 -25.15 -30.54 -13.58
C CYS A 21 -25.78 -29.85 -14.81
N GLY A 22 -24.95 -29.26 -15.66
CA GLY A 22 -25.36 -28.82 -16.99
C GLY A 22 -24.56 -27.62 -17.48
N ASP A 23 -23.42 -27.86 -18.13
CA ASP A 23 -23.32 -27.65 -19.57
C ASP A 23 -21.98 -28.20 -20.09
N ALA A 24 -22.03 -28.85 -21.24
CA ALA A 24 -20.94 -29.59 -21.85
C ALA A 24 -19.82 -28.67 -22.39
N PRO A 25 -18.58 -29.18 -22.51
CA PRO A 25 -17.50 -28.44 -23.14
C PRO A 25 -17.74 -28.30 -24.64
N ARG A 26 -17.71 -27.06 -25.15
CA ARG A 26 -17.62 -26.78 -26.59
C ARG A 26 -16.18 -26.97 -27.07
N PRO A 27 -15.90 -27.87 -28.03
CA PRO A 27 -14.62 -27.86 -28.73
C PRO A 27 -14.68 -26.82 -29.86
N VAL A 28 -14.01 -25.69 -29.69
CA VAL A 28 -13.64 -24.82 -30.82
C VAL A 28 -12.15 -24.99 -31.09
N SER A 29 -11.87 -26.00 -31.92
CA SER A 29 -10.63 -26.09 -32.67
C SER A 29 -10.75 -25.17 -33.88
N SER A 30 -9.94 -24.12 -33.97
CA SER A 30 -9.54 -23.49 -35.23
C SER A 30 -8.36 -22.56 -35.02
N LYS A 31 -7.24 -22.97 -35.64
CA LYS A 31 -6.03 -22.22 -35.96
C LYS A 31 -6.22 -20.69 -35.93
N ALA A 32 -5.58 -20.03 -34.97
CA ALA A 32 -5.19 -18.64 -35.09
C ALA A 32 -3.66 -18.60 -35.18
N THR A 33 -3.21 -18.30 -36.39
CA THR A 33 -1.85 -18.00 -36.81
C THR A 33 -1.18 -17.06 -35.81
N ALA A 34 -0.02 -17.44 -35.30
CA ALA A 34 0.85 -16.54 -34.55
C ALA A 34 1.13 -15.29 -35.41
N PRO A 35 0.80 -14.07 -34.96
CA PRO A 35 1.45 -12.90 -35.53
C PRO A 35 2.93 -12.98 -35.17
N ALA A 36 3.74 -12.77 -36.21
CA ALA A 36 5.18 -12.76 -36.17
C ALA A 36 5.70 -11.99 -34.95
N ALA A 37 6.85 -12.45 -34.44
CA ALA A 37 7.77 -11.69 -33.62
C ALA A 37 8.09 -10.36 -34.33
N GLY A 38 7.22 -9.37 -34.12
CA GLY A 38 7.48 -7.99 -34.44
C GLY A 38 8.54 -7.52 -33.47
N GLY A 39 9.74 -7.31 -33.99
CA GLY A 39 10.87 -6.80 -33.24
C GLY A 39 10.43 -5.63 -32.38
N TYR A 40 10.72 -5.73 -31.08
CA TYR A 40 10.91 -4.56 -30.25
C TYR A 40 12.07 -3.80 -30.90
N GLY A 41 11.72 -2.93 -31.84
CA GLY A 41 12.60 -1.88 -32.29
C GLY A 41 13.12 -1.22 -31.03
N ALA A 42 14.43 -1.29 -30.85
CA ALA A 42 15.12 -0.51 -29.86
C ALA A 42 14.68 0.94 -30.07
N SER A 43 13.75 1.42 -29.26
CA SER A 43 13.57 2.83 -29.06
C SER A 43 14.96 3.33 -28.67
N PRO A 44 15.58 4.25 -29.43
CA PRO A 44 16.84 4.82 -29.02
C PRO A 44 16.62 5.34 -27.60
N GLN A 45 17.34 4.75 -26.64
CA GLN A 45 17.51 5.37 -25.34
C GLN A 45 18.00 6.76 -25.66
N ALA A 46 17.15 7.77 -25.43
CA ALA A 46 17.59 9.14 -25.43
C ALA A 46 18.71 9.17 -24.39
N GLN A 47 19.95 9.15 -24.87
CA GLN A 47 21.09 9.41 -24.02
C GLN A 47 20.79 10.77 -23.41
N PRO A 48 20.74 10.89 -22.08
CA PRO A 48 20.64 12.20 -21.48
C PRO A 48 21.80 13.04 -22.05
N PRO A 49 21.56 14.29 -22.48
CA PRO A 49 22.60 15.11 -23.08
C PRO A 49 23.83 15.10 -22.19
N ALA A 50 24.98 14.74 -22.79
CA ALA A 50 26.26 14.49 -22.10
C ALA A 50 26.84 15.72 -21.37
N ASP A 51 26.16 16.86 -21.43
CA ASP A 51 26.52 18.13 -20.79
C ASP A 51 25.57 18.54 -19.65
N GLN A 52 24.62 17.69 -19.23
CA GLN A 52 23.93 17.95 -17.97
C GLN A 52 24.83 17.52 -16.81
N PRO A 53 25.32 18.46 -15.96
CA PRO A 53 26.03 18.09 -14.75
C PRO A 53 25.13 17.14 -13.96
N ALA A 54 25.68 15.98 -13.60
CA ALA A 54 25.00 15.04 -12.72
C ALA A 54 24.42 15.83 -11.53
N PRO A 55 23.12 15.70 -11.21
CA PRO A 55 22.57 16.40 -10.06
C PRO A 55 23.43 16.03 -8.85
N PRO A 56 23.87 17.01 -8.04
CA PRO A 56 24.88 16.80 -7.02
C PRO A 56 24.49 15.60 -6.15
N SER A 57 25.24 14.51 -6.31
CA SER A 57 25.09 13.20 -5.66
C SER A 57 25.44 13.25 -4.16
N GLY A 58 25.10 14.35 -3.47
CA GLY A 58 25.60 14.64 -2.13
C GLY A 58 24.59 15.23 -1.15
N GLN A 59 23.39 15.65 -1.60
CA GLN A 59 22.33 16.00 -0.67
C GLN A 59 21.50 14.74 -0.40
N ALA A 60 21.88 14.02 0.66
CA ALA A 60 21.01 13.02 1.25
C ALA A 60 19.62 13.64 1.42
N ALA A 61 18.58 12.94 0.94
CA ALA A 61 17.22 13.40 1.15
C ALA A 61 17.04 13.73 2.64
N PRO A 62 16.41 14.86 3.00
CA PRO A 62 16.16 15.19 4.39
C PRO A 62 15.52 13.97 5.08
N LYS A 63 16.18 13.50 6.14
CA LYS A 63 15.65 12.40 6.96
C LYS A 63 14.46 12.95 7.74
N TYR A 64 13.28 12.90 7.14
CA TYR A 64 12.03 13.10 7.87
C TYR A 64 11.76 11.89 8.78
N GLY A 65 11.26 12.17 9.98
CA GLY A 65 10.86 11.19 10.97
C GLY A 65 9.63 10.39 10.56
N ASP A 66 8.81 9.97 11.52
CA ASP A 66 7.53 9.34 11.21
C ASP A 66 6.60 10.38 10.53
N PRO A 67 6.04 10.08 9.35
CA PRO A 67 5.26 11.06 8.59
C PRO A 67 3.91 11.40 9.26
N VAL A 68 3.53 10.73 10.34
CA VAL A 68 2.35 11.05 11.15
C VAL A 68 2.67 12.04 12.26
N THR A 69 3.90 12.04 12.80
CA THR A 69 4.27 12.81 14.00
C THR A 69 5.33 13.87 13.77
N ASP A 70 6.03 13.87 12.62
CA ASP A 70 7.05 14.86 12.32
C ASP A 70 6.42 16.21 11.93
N GLU A 71 6.46 17.17 12.86
CA GLU A 71 5.95 18.53 12.67
C GLU A 71 6.53 19.26 11.45
N ASN A 72 7.78 18.97 11.07
CA ASN A 72 8.39 19.59 9.89
C ASN A 72 7.84 18.97 8.62
N PHE A 73 7.56 17.66 8.61
CA PHE A 73 6.88 17.00 7.51
C PHE A 73 5.43 17.46 7.38
N LEU A 74 4.70 17.58 8.50
CA LEU A 74 3.30 18.00 8.51
C LEU A 74 3.09 19.41 7.93
N LYS A 75 4.06 20.32 8.11
CA LYS A 75 4.03 21.67 7.51
C LYS A 75 4.13 21.68 5.98
N LEU A 76 4.62 20.60 5.38
CA LEU A 76 4.72 20.45 3.91
C LEU A 76 3.44 19.88 3.29
N LEU A 77 2.44 19.58 4.12
CA LEU A 77 1.20 18.97 3.68
C LEU A 77 0.15 20.02 3.36
N LYS A 78 -0.67 19.71 2.37
CA LYS A 78 -1.93 20.41 2.18
C LYS A 78 -2.83 20.18 3.40
N PRO A 79 -3.73 21.12 3.74
CA PRO A 79 -4.59 21.00 4.93
C PRO A 79 -5.41 19.71 4.95
N GLU A 80 -5.87 19.25 3.78
CA GLU A 80 -6.61 17.99 3.63
C GLU A 80 -5.75 16.76 4.01
N THR A 81 -4.49 16.75 3.58
CA THR A 81 -3.54 15.67 3.89
C THR A 81 -3.11 15.70 5.35
N ALA A 82 -2.93 16.91 5.91
CA ALA A 82 -2.64 17.09 7.34
C ALA A 82 -3.78 16.58 8.23
N ALA A 83 -5.04 16.77 7.82
CA ALA A 83 -6.19 16.21 8.54
C ALA A 83 -6.19 14.67 8.54
N LEU A 84 -5.71 14.02 7.47
CA LEU A 84 -5.53 12.57 7.43
C LEU A 84 -4.41 12.10 8.36
N ALA A 85 -3.30 12.84 8.43
CA ALA A 85 -2.21 12.56 9.37
C ALA A 85 -2.72 12.62 10.82
N GLU A 86 -3.45 13.68 11.17
CA GLU A 86 -4.07 13.85 12.49
C GLU A 86 -5.05 12.71 12.84
N LYS A 87 -5.87 12.30 11.87
CA LYS A 87 -6.78 11.16 12.06
C LYS A 87 -6.00 9.87 12.33
N ALA A 88 -4.94 9.59 11.57
CA ALA A 88 -4.09 8.43 11.78
C ALA A 88 -3.40 8.49 13.15
N ARG A 89 -2.93 9.67 13.59
CA ARG A 89 -2.32 9.88 14.91
C ARG A 89 -3.29 9.53 16.05
N LYS A 90 -4.49 10.11 16.05
CA LYS A 90 -5.50 9.86 17.09
C LYS A 90 -5.93 8.39 17.16
N LEU A 91 -6.08 7.74 16.00
CA LEU A 91 -6.41 6.31 15.94
C LEU A 91 -5.24 5.45 16.43
N GLN A 92 -4.00 5.86 16.15
CA GLN A 92 -2.81 5.16 16.64
C GLN A 92 -2.72 5.24 18.17
N GLU A 93 -2.95 6.40 18.76
CA GLU A 93 -3.01 6.58 20.22
C GLU A 93 -4.15 5.75 20.83
N SER A 94 -5.34 5.79 20.23
CA SER A 94 -6.49 5.01 20.69
C SER A 94 -6.25 3.51 20.63
N TYR A 95 -5.63 3.03 19.54
CA TYR A 95 -5.27 1.62 19.39
C TYR A 95 -4.13 1.21 20.33
N ALA A 96 -3.16 2.09 20.60
CA ALA A 96 -2.11 1.82 21.58
C ALA A 96 -2.69 1.66 23.00
N ALA A 97 -3.75 2.40 23.33
CA ALA A 97 -4.47 2.23 24.59
C ALA A 97 -5.35 0.96 24.63
N ALA A 98 -5.83 0.49 23.47
CA ALA A 98 -6.71 -0.67 23.36
C ALA A 98 -6.30 -1.60 22.18
N PRO A 99 -5.16 -2.29 22.24
CA PRO A 99 -4.60 -3.02 21.09
C PRO A 99 -5.39 -4.28 20.71
N GLN A 100 -6.33 -4.71 21.56
CA GLN A 100 -7.19 -5.86 21.29
C GLN A 100 -8.48 -5.48 20.55
N ASP A 101 -8.77 -4.18 20.39
CA ASP A 101 -9.95 -3.72 19.66
C ASP A 101 -9.73 -3.86 18.15
N ALA A 102 -10.31 -4.91 17.58
CA ALA A 102 -10.26 -5.20 16.15
C ALA A 102 -10.89 -4.09 15.28
N ALA A 103 -11.92 -3.40 15.78
CA ALA A 103 -12.55 -2.29 15.06
C ALA A 103 -11.66 -1.04 15.06
N LEU A 104 -10.96 -0.74 16.16
CA LEU A 104 -9.92 0.29 16.17
C LEU A 104 -8.76 -0.06 15.25
N LYS A 105 -8.31 -1.32 15.25
CA LYS A 105 -7.27 -1.80 14.33
C LYS A 105 -7.65 -1.56 12.88
N GLY A 106 -8.85 -1.98 12.47
CA GLY A 106 -9.35 -1.79 11.11
C GLY A 106 -9.46 -0.31 10.72
N ARG A 107 -9.95 0.54 11.63
CA ARG A 107 -10.01 2.00 11.40
C ARG A 107 -8.61 2.62 11.26
N LEU A 108 -7.64 2.19 12.06
CA LEU A 108 -6.26 2.64 11.98
C LEU A 108 -5.61 2.23 10.66
N VAL A 109 -5.78 0.97 10.25
CA VAL A 109 -5.31 0.47 8.94
C VAL A 109 -5.88 1.31 7.81
N ALA A 110 -7.20 1.50 7.77
CA ALA A 110 -7.85 2.31 6.75
C ALA A 110 -7.35 3.77 6.74
N ALA A 111 -7.11 4.36 7.91
CA ALA A 111 -6.56 5.72 8.02
C ALA A 111 -5.12 5.81 7.48
N LYS A 112 -4.27 4.82 7.77
CA LYS A 112 -2.88 4.78 7.26
C LYS A 112 -2.86 4.60 5.74
N VAL A 113 -3.71 3.73 5.19
CA VAL A 113 -3.83 3.55 3.73
C VAL A 113 -4.31 4.84 3.06
N ALA A 114 -5.38 5.46 3.58
CA ALA A 114 -5.90 6.72 3.05
C ALA A 114 -4.86 7.84 3.11
N TYR A 115 -4.10 7.93 4.20
CA TYR A 115 -3.03 8.91 4.33
C TYR A 115 -1.88 8.63 3.35
N GLY A 116 -1.46 7.36 3.21
CA GLY A 116 -0.47 6.94 2.22
C GLY A 116 -0.88 7.32 0.79
N ASN A 117 -2.15 7.10 0.42
CA ASN A 117 -2.68 7.50 -0.89
C ASN A 117 -2.61 9.02 -1.09
N ALA A 118 -3.07 9.81 -0.11
CA ALA A 118 -3.04 11.26 -0.18
C ALA A 118 -1.61 11.82 -0.33
N LEU A 119 -0.62 11.20 0.31
CA LEU A 119 0.79 11.59 0.16
C LEU A 119 1.27 11.42 -1.29
N ARG A 120 0.82 10.37 -1.99
CA ARG A 120 1.20 10.12 -3.38
C ARG A 120 0.60 11.13 -4.35
N ASP A 121 -0.64 11.54 -4.10
CA ASP A 121 -1.42 12.35 -5.04
C ASP A 121 -1.11 13.85 -4.96
N LEU A 122 -0.58 14.33 -3.83
CA LEU A 122 -0.67 15.75 -3.46
C LEU A 122 0.65 16.52 -3.42
N GLY A 123 1.76 15.92 -3.85
CA GLY A 123 3.07 16.38 -3.45
C GLY A 123 3.56 17.72 -4.06
N GLN A 124 3.47 18.81 -3.29
CA GLN A 124 4.20 20.06 -3.58
C GLN A 124 5.73 19.88 -3.47
N ALA A 125 6.19 19.12 -2.47
CA ALA A 125 7.60 18.79 -2.22
C ALA A 125 8.19 17.65 -3.10
N GLY A 126 7.46 17.22 -4.14
CA GLY A 126 7.93 16.24 -5.14
C GLY A 126 8.02 14.77 -4.66
N PRO A 127 8.12 13.80 -5.60
CA PRO A 127 8.04 12.37 -5.30
C PRO A 127 9.09 11.84 -4.31
N ARG A 128 10.26 12.48 -4.24
CA ARG A 128 11.38 12.08 -3.37
C ARG A 128 11.05 12.17 -1.88
N ILE A 129 10.11 13.03 -1.50
CA ILE A 129 9.72 13.24 -0.10
C ILE A 129 8.49 12.38 0.22
N TYR A 130 7.49 12.37 -0.65
CA TYR A 130 6.22 11.71 -0.33
C TYR A 130 6.19 10.22 -0.60
N TYR A 131 6.93 9.69 -1.59
CA TYR A 131 6.91 8.24 -1.86
C TYR A 131 7.53 7.43 -0.72
N PRO A 132 8.67 7.82 -0.11
CA PRO A 132 9.15 7.15 1.11
C PRO A 132 8.13 7.21 2.25
N ALA A 133 7.50 8.37 2.46
CA ALA A 133 6.50 8.55 3.52
C ALA A 133 5.26 7.67 3.30
N ALA A 134 4.73 7.64 2.07
CA ALA A 134 3.63 6.76 1.69
C ALA A 134 4.00 5.28 1.86
N LEU A 135 5.20 4.89 1.45
CA LEU A 135 5.69 3.52 1.61
C LEU A 135 5.73 3.09 3.08
N ARG A 136 6.18 3.98 3.99
CA ARG A 136 6.11 3.74 5.44
C ARG A 136 4.68 3.54 5.93
N MET A 137 3.72 4.34 5.45
CA MET A 137 2.31 4.17 5.83
C MET A 137 1.73 2.83 5.40
N TYR A 138 2.01 2.38 4.17
CA TYR A 138 1.56 1.06 3.72
C TYR A 138 2.21 -0.08 4.48
N ARG A 139 3.52 0.02 4.81
CA ARG A 139 4.20 -0.98 5.66
C ARG A 139 3.58 -1.06 7.04
N GLN A 140 3.30 0.09 7.67
CA GLN A 140 2.65 0.13 8.97
C GLN A 140 1.22 -0.42 8.92
N ALA A 141 0.48 -0.19 7.84
CA ALA A 141 -0.83 -0.80 7.63
C ALA A 141 -0.73 -2.34 7.53
N LEU A 142 0.21 -2.84 6.71
CA LEU A 142 0.46 -4.27 6.53
C LEU A 142 0.99 -4.97 7.80
N ALA A 143 1.67 -4.24 8.68
CA ALA A 143 2.09 -4.77 9.98
C ALA A 143 0.89 -5.02 10.93
N LEU A 144 -0.20 -4.28 10.76
CA LEU A 144 -1.44 -4.44 11.56
C LEU A 144 -2.42 -5.41 10.89
N ASP A 145 -2.42 -5.44 9.56
CA ASP A 145 -3.28 -6.25 8.70
C ASP A 145 -2.52 -6.67 7.44
N ALA A 146 -1.88 -7.84 7.50
CA ALA A 146 -1.05 -8.37 6.42
C ALA A 146 -1.84 -8.71 5.15
N ASP A 147 -3.15 -8.93 5.27
CA ASP A 147 -4.04 -9.30 4.16
C ASP A 147 -4.65 -8.07 3.47
N ASN A 148 -4.26 -6.85 3.87
CA ASN A 148 -4.75 -5.62 3.27
C ASN A 148 -4.27 -5.49 1.81
N LYS A 149 -5.14 -5.88 0.87
CA LYS A 149 -4.84 -5.91 -0.56
C LYS A 149 -4.42 -4.54 -1.08
N GLU A 150 -5.14 -3.49 -0.70
CA GLU A 150 -4.85 -2.12 -1.16
C GLU A 150 -3.46 -1.67 -0.70
N ALA A 151 -3.11 -1.83 0.58
CA ALA A 151 -1.79 -1.47 1.09
C ALA A 151 -0.67 -2.26 0.39
N SER A 152 -0.89 -3.56 0.14
CA SER A 152 0.07 -4.44 -0.55
C SER A 152 0.31 -3.99 -2.00
N GLU A 153 -0.77 -3.72 -2.75
CA GLU A 153 -0.70 -3.25 -4.13
C GLU A 153 -0.02 -1.89 -4.22
N LYS A 154 -0.39 -0.94 -3.36
CA LYS A 154 0.16 0.42 -3.36
C LYS A 154 1.64 0.44 -2.93
N LYS A 155 2.03 -0.39 -1.96
CA LYS A 155 3.43 -0.63 -1.59
C LYS A 155 4.21 -1.12 -2.81
N LYS A 156 3.74 -2.19 -3.46
CA LYS A 156 4.40 -2.78 -4.62
C LYS A 156 4.54 -1.79 -5.77
N GLU A 157 3.52 -0.98 -6.01
CA GLU A 157 3.55 0.07 -7.03
C GLU A 157 4.69 1.07 -6.80
N ILE A 158 4.85 1.57 -5.57
CA ILE A 158 5.97 2.46 -5.21
C ILE A 158 7.31 1.74 -5.36
N GLU A 159 7.42 0.50 -4.90
CA GLU A 159 8.66 -0.30 -5.00
C GLU A 159 9.10 -0.51 -6.46
N MET A 160 8.15 -0.79 -7.36
CA MET A 160 8.43 -0.90 -8.80
C MET A 160 8.91 0.43 -9.40
N ILE A 161 8.37 1.57 -8.95
CA ILE A 161 8.86 2.90 -9.38
C ILE A 161 10.32 3.11 -8.96
N TYR A 162 10.70 2.72 -7.74
CA TYR A 162 12.10 2.78 -7.30
C TYR A 162 13.02 1.90 -8.15
N GLN A 163 12.59 0.65 -8.40
CA GLN A 163 13.33 -0.28 -9.24
C GLN A 163 13.50 0.24 -10.67
N SER A 164 12.45 0.79 -11.29
CA SER A 164 12.52 1.35 -12.64
C SER A 164 13.42 2.60 -12.73
N MET A 165 13.58 3.32 -11.62
CA MET A 165 14.53 4.44 -11.51
C MET A 165 15.97 3.98 -11.23
N GLY A 166 16.23 2.68 -11.09
CA GLY A 166 17.54 2.15 -10.67
C GLY A 166 17.93 2.60 -9.26
N ARG A 167 16.95 2.88 -8.40
CA ARG A 167 17.16 3.39 -7.04
C ARG A 167 16.87 2.30 -6.00
N PRO A 168 17.60 2.31 -4.87
CA PRO A 168 17.27 1.44 -3.75
C PRO A 168 15.91 1.82 -3.17
N ILE A 169 15.16 0.80 -2.74
CA ILE A 169 13.91 0.98 -2.02
C ILE A 169 14.24 1.47 -0.61
N PRO A 170 13.68 2.62 -0.17
CA PRO A 170 13.94 3.12 1.18
C PRO A 170 13.25 2.27 2.24
N GLU A 171 13.83 2.21 3.44
CA GLU A 171 13.28 1.57 4.65
C GLU A 171 12.31 2.48 5.43
#